data_AF-A0A100JKE9-F1
#
_entry.id   AF-A0A100JKE9-F1
#
_cell.length_a   1.000
_cell.length_b   1.000
_cell.length_c   1.000
_cell.angle_alpha   90.00
_cell.angle_beta   90.00
_cell.angle_gamma   90.00
#
_symmetry.space_group_name_H-M   'P 1'
#
loop_
_entity.id
_entity.type
_entity.pdbx_description
1 polymer ?
#
loop_
_entity_poly.entity_id
_entity_poly.type
_entity_poly.pdbx_seq_one_letter_code
_entity_poly.pdbx_strand_id
1 'polypeptide(L)'
;MVDGRVTLVETTEHLGAPLHRVRIERNDQEFALIPGGPVSLGFDLDSWQPTLQQTADYAESLEQGFGYGPDLRAHLAQVLSPRRSVVLATVLMAAEDENLTELPADMPAVLAARGLRMPSSDEWEHACGAGAETLFRWGNDCPLDRIPYGDRTGPQNQLSAFGLRIAYDTYRTELTSDATAVHGGDGGESVCGGYGHMPAWLPLATANRNPSMAEFVYGPDGEDLCEDFSTRPVLTL
;
A
#
# COMPACT_ATOMS: atom_id res chain seq x y z
N MET A 1 -9.20 10.22 -26.05
CA MET A 1 -8.91 11.47 -25.32
C MET A 1 -9.44 11.28 -23.91
N VAL A 2 -8.61 11.46 -22.90
CA VAL A 2 -9.06 11.42 -21.51
C VAL A 2 -9.80 12.72 -21.24
N ASP A 3 -11.12 12.66 -21.17
CA ASP A 3 -11.97 13.81 -20.85
C ASP A 3 -11.80 14.10 -19.35
N GLY A 4 -10.98 15.10 -19.02
CA GLY A 4 -10.62 15.44 -17.65
C GLY A 4 -9.96 16.82 -17.56
N ARG A 5 -10.14 17.50 -16.43
CA ARG A 5 -9.64 18.84 -16.17
C ARG A 5 -8.45 18.78 -15.23
N VAL A 6 -7.31 19.34 -15.64
CA VAL A 6 -6.17 19.51 -14.73
C VAL A 6 -6.55 20.50 -13.62
N THR A 7 -6.48 20.07 -12.37
CA THR A 7 -6.82 20.86 -11.17
C THR A 7 -5.58 21.35 -10.41
N LEU A 8 -4.47 20.62 -10.49
CA LEU A 8 -3.21 20.96 -9.85
C LEU A 8 -2.04 20.57 -10.75
N VAL A 9 -1.03 21.45 -10.80
CA VAL A 9 0.33 21.11 -11.23
C VAL A 9 1.27 21.73 -10.21
N GLU A 10 2.04 20.91 -9.50
CA GLU A 10 3.02 21.38 -8.54
C GLU A 10 4.35 20.64 -8.68
N THR A 11 5.39 21.21 -8.10
CA THR A 11 6.72 20.59 -8.02
C THR A 11 7.07 20.38 -6.56
N THR A 12 7.50 19.18 -6.22
CA THR A 12 8.00 18.80 -4.90
C THR A 12 9.42 18.26 -5.02
N GLU A 13 10.16 18.18 -3.92
CA GLU A 13 11.43 17.48 -3.89
C GLU A 13 11.19 16.04 -3.46
N HIS A 14 11.73 15.09 -4.20
CA HIS A 14 11.67 13.67 -3.86
C HIS A 14 12.99 13.00 -4.23
N LEU A 15 13.60 12.28 -3.28
CA LEU A 15 14.89 11.60 -3.47
C LEU A 15 15.99 12.50 -4.04
N GLY A 16 16.03 13.77 -3.60
CA GLY A 16 17.04 14.76 -4.02
C GLY A 16 16.84 15.33 -5.43
N ALA A 17 15.69 15.07 -6.06
CA ALA A 17 15.35 15.61 -7.38
C ALA A 17 13.95 16.25 -7.39
N PRO A 18 13.69 17.21 -8.29
CA PRO A 18 12.34 17.71 -8.53
C PRO A 18 11.42 16.61 -9.08
N LEU A 19 10.24 16.49 -8.50
CA LEU A 19 9.15 15.62 -8.96
C LEU A 19 7.90 16.46 -9.20
N HIS A 20 7.26 16.27 -10.35
CA HIS A 20 6.04 16.98 -10.71
C HIS A 20 4.81 16.15 -10.37
N ARG A 21 3.87 16.76 -9.64
CA ARG A 21 2.56 16.17 -9.35
C ARG A 21 1.52 16.85 -10.22
N VAL A 22 0.62 16.03 -10.78
CA VAL A 22 -0.51 16.51 -11.55
C VAL A 22 -1.78 15.90 -10.98
N ARG A 23 -2.79 16.73 -10.75
CA ARG A 23 -4.16 16.31 -10.43
C ARG A 23 -5.09 16.57 -11.59
N ILE A 24 -5.95 15.60 -11.85
CA ILE A 24 -6.95 15.63 -12.90
C ILE A 24 -8.28 15.25 -12.28
N GLU A 25 -9.28 16.11 -12.44
CA GLU A 25 -10.66 15.82 -12.10
C GLU A 25 -11.38 15.28 -13.34
N ARG A 26 -12.10 14.16 -13.16
CA ARG A 26 -12.90 13.52 -14.20
C ARG A 26 -14.09 12.83 -13.55
N ASN A 27 -15.30 13.10 -14.06
CA ASN A 27 -16.56 12.52 -13.55
C ASN A 27 -16.69 12.67 -12.02
N ASP A 28 -16.42 13.87 -11.50
CA ASP A 28 -16.45 14.20 -10.06
C ASP A 28 -15.46 13.40 -9.18
N GLN A 29 -14.50 12.69 -9.79
CA GLN A 29 -13.42 11.98 -9.10
C GLN A 29 -12.06 12.62 -9.41
N GLU A 30 -11.21 12.75 -8.39
CA GLU A 30 -9.84 13.24 -8.54
C GLU A 30 -8.85 12.09 -8.77
N PHE A 31 -7.95 12.28 -9.73
CA PHE A 31 -6.87 11.35 -10.06
C PHE A 31 -5.51 12.04 -9.99
N ALA A 32 -4.51 11.31 -9.53
CA ALA A 32 -3.10 11.63 -9.64
C ALA A 32 -2.51 11.03 -10.91
N LEU A 33 -1.66 11.79 -11.61
CA LEU A 33 -0.80 11.21 -12.66
C LEU A 33 0.33 10.41 -12.00
N ILE A 34 0.37 9.10 -12.27
CA ILE A 34 1.44 8.21 -11.83
C ILE A 34 2.32 7.89 -13.05
N PRO A 35 3.54 8.44 -13.12
CA PRO A 35 4.43 8.22 -14.25
C PRO A 35 4.88 6.76 -14.31
N GLY A 36 4.74 6.15 -15.48
CA GLY A 36 5.26 4.81 -15.77
C GLY A 36 6.70 4.83 -16.27
N GLY A 37 7.07 3.76 -16.96
CA GLY A 37 8.43 3.50 -17.44
C GLY A 37 9.13 2.39 -16.63
N PRO A 38 10.44 2.18 -16.86
CA PRO A 38 11.23 1.24 -16.07
C PRO A 38 11.35 1.72 -14.62
N VAL A 39 10.95 0.88 -13.68
CA VAL A 39 11.02 1.16 -12.24
C VAL A 39 11.58 -0.04 -11.48
N SER A 40 12.20 0.23 -10.34
CA SER A 40 12.63 -0.78 -9.37
C SER A 40 11.62 -0.84 -8.25
N LEU A 41 11.06 -2.02 -8.01
CA LEU A 41 10.13 -2.32 -6.93
C LEU A 41 10.72 -3.39 -6.02
N GLY A 42 10.03 -3.67 -4.93
CA GLY A 42 10.37 -4.64 -3.91
C GLY A 42 11.37 -4.10 -2.90
N PHE A 43 11.54 -4.88 -1.84
CA PHE A 43 12.46 -4.54 -0.76
C PHE A 43 13.74 -5.38 -0.82
N ASP A 44 14.88 -4.72 -0.69
CA ASP A 44 16.18 -5.39 -0.60
C ASP A 44 16.45 -5.81 0.84
N LEU A 45 15.89 -6.97 1.19
CA LEU A 45 16.03 -7.48 2.54
C LEU A 45 17.50 -7.78 2.87
N ASP A 46 18.29 -8.27 1.92
CA ASP A 46 19.68 -8.71 2.14
C ASP A 46 20.60 -7.57 2.61
N SER A 47 20.39 -6.36 2.09
CA SER A 47 21.18 -5.18 2.49
C SER A 47 20.60 -4.42 3.69
N TRP A 48 19.32 -4.63 4.01
CA TRP A 48 18.65 -3.99 5.13
C TRP A 48 19.09 -4.57 6.48
N GLN A 49 19.10 -3.76 7.54
CA GLN A 49 19.31 -4.21 8.92
C GLN A 49 18.27 -3.57 9.84
N PRO A 50 17.57 -4.37 10.67
CA PRO A 50 16.69 -3.82 11.69
C PRO A 50 17.49 -3.14 12.79
N THR A 51 16.87 -2.16 13.45
CA THR A 51 17.39 -1.66 14.72
C THR A 51 17.23 -2.70 15.83
N LEU A 52 17.98 -2.54 16.93
CA LEU A 52 17.82 -3.39 18.11
C LEU A 52 16.41 -3.32 18.69
N GLN A 53 15.78 -2.13 18.64
CA GLN A 53 14.43 -1.94 19.17
C GLN A 53 13.38 -2.63 18.31
N GLN A 54 13.49 -2.54 16.97
CA GLN A 54 12.60 -3.26 16.05
C GLN A 54 12.72 -4.77 16.23
N THR A 55 13.96 -5.27 16.42
CA THR A 55 14.21 -6.69 16.67
C THR A 55 13.59 -7.15 17.99
N ALA A 56 13.74 -6.37 19.06
CA ALA A 56 13.20 -6.70 20.37
C ALA A 56 11.66 -6.68 20.39
N ASP A 57 11.03 -5.64 19.82
CA ASP A 57 9.57 -5.53 19.74
C ASP A 57 8.95 -6.67 18.91
N TYR A 58 9.61 -7.05 17.81
CA TYR A 58 9.20 -8.21 17.03
C TYR A 58 9.36 -9.53 17.82
N ALA A 59 10.48 -9.71 18.52
CA ALA A 59 10.72 -10.93 19.30
C ALA A 59 9.67 -11.11 20.41
N GLU A 60 9.26 -10.03 21.08
CA GLU A 60 8.17 -10.05 22.06
C GLU A 60 6.83 -10.46 21.41
N SER A 61 6.53 -9.93 20.23
CA SER A 61 5.34 -10.33 19.46
C SER A 61 5.36 -11.82 19.13
N LEU A 62 6.53 -12.33 18.72
CA LEU A 62 6.70 -13.74 18.37
C LEU A 62 6.51 -14.67 19.58
N GLU A 63 6.97 -14.27 20.77
CA GLU A 63 6.73 -14.99 22.03
C GLU A 63 5.23 -15.09 22.37
N GLN A 64 4.44 -14.10 21.94
CA GLN A 64 2.99 -14.07 22.11
C GLN A 64 2.24 -14.81 20.99
N GLY A 65 2.95 -15.38 20.01
CA GLY A 65 2.38 -16.11 18.89
C GLY A 65 2.04 -15.25 17.67
N PHE A 66 2.47 -14.00 17.64
CA PHE A 66 2.24 -13.06 16.55
C PHE A 66 3.46 -12.94 15.64
N GLY A 67 3.33 -13.36 14.39
CA GLY A 67 4.41 -13.31 13.40
C GLY A 67 4.66 -14.64 12.69
N TYR A 68 5.67 -14.65 11.82
CA TYR A 68 6.02 -15.80 10.98
C TYR A 68 7.52 -16.01 11.00
N GLY A 69 7.93 -17.28 11.03
CA GLY A 69 9.34 -17.63 11.03
C GLY A 69 10.05 -17.32 12.35
N PRO A 70 11.38 -17.51 12.40
CA PRO A 70 12.15 -17.41 13.65
C PRO A 70 12.52 -15.97 14.06
N ASP A 71 12.44 -14.99 13.17
CA ASP A 71 12.84 -13.60 13.44
C ASP A 71 12.16 -12.59 12.49
N LEU A 72 12.39 -11.29 12.74
CA LEU A 72 11.81 -10.19 11.96
C LEU A 72 12.18 -10.29 10.47
N ARG A 73 13.40 -10.71 10.14
CA ARG A 73 13.83 -10.82 8.75
C ARG A 73 13.06 -11.94 8.04
N ALA A 74 12.91 -13.09 8.67
CA ALA A 74 12.14 -14.20 8.13
C ALA A 74 10.66 -13.83 7.92
N HIS A 75 10.09 -13.02 8.83
CA HIS A 75 8.75 -12.48 8.67
C HIS A 75 8.64 -11.53 7.46
N LEU A 76 9.56 -10.57 7.35
CA LEU A 76 9.60 -9.64 6.21
C LEU A 76 9.73 -10.36 4.87
N ALA A 77 10.49 -11.46 4.81
CA ALA A 77 10.61 -12.26 3.60
C ALA A 77 9.28 -12.89 3.13
N GLN A 78 8.30 -13.06 4.03
CA GLN A 78 6.97 -13.55 3.68
C GLN A 78 6.04 -12.43 3.21
N VAL A 79 6.10 -11.27 3.88
CA VAL A 79 5.12 -10.20 3.71
C VAL A 79 5.57 -9.08 2.77
N LEU A 80 6.85 -9.03 2.39
CA LEU A 80 7.37 -8.06 1.43
C LEU A 80 7.64 -8.72 0.07
N SER A 81 7.38 -7.97 -1.00
CA SER A 81 7.77 -8.37 -2.35
C SER A 81 9.31 -8.25 -2.51
N PRO A 82 9.99 -9.22 -3.15
CA PRO A 82 11.43 -9.13 -3.37
C PRO A 82 11.75 -8.09 -4.45
N ARG A 83 12.97 -7.55 -4.38
CA ARG A 83 13.45 -6.56 -5.34
C ARG A 83 13.38 -7.07 -6.77
N ARG A 84 12.77 -6.29 -7.66
CA ARG A 84 12.58 -6.60 -9.09
C ARG A 84 12.55 -5.34 -9.94
N SER A 85 12.80 -5.48 -11.24
CA SER A 85 12.60 -4.40 -12.23
C SER A 85 11.39 -4.70 -13.08
N VAL A 86 10.53 -3.70 -13.26
CA VAL A 86 9.30 -3.79 -14.05
C VAL A 86 9.16 -2.57 -14.95
N VAL A 87 8.34 -2.69 -16.00
CA VAL A 87 8.00 -1.56 -16.87
C VAL A 87 6.51 -1.30 -16.71
N LEU A 88 6.17 -0.13 -16.18
CA LEU A 88 4.79 0.25 -15.92
C LEU A 88 4.25 1.19 -17.00
N ALA A 89 2.94 1.11 -17.25
CA ALA A 89 2.25 2.15 -18.00
C ALA A 89 2.10 3.39 -17.12
N THR A 90 2.05 4.57 -17.74
CA THR A 90 1.57 5.76 -17.05
C THR A 90 0.07 5.64 -16.84
N VAL A 91 -0.39 5.89 -15.63
CA VAL A 91 -1.81 5.82 -15.27
C VAL A 91 -2.29 7.09 -14.58
N LEU A 92 -3.59 7.33 -14.66
CA LEU A 92 -4.29 8.17 -13.70
C LEU A 92 -4.82 7.27 -12.60
N MET A 93 -4.37 7.48 -11.37
CA MET A 93 -4.76 6.71 -10.21
C MET A 93 -5.63 7.55 -9.29
N ALA A 94 -6.74 7.00 -8.80
CA ALA A 94 -7.64 7.72 -7.90
C ALA A 94 -6.85 8.28 -6.69
N ALA A 95 -7.05 9.58 -6.41
CA ALA A 95 -6.35 10.28 -5.33
C ALA A 95 -6.66 9.66 -3.96
N GLU A 96 -7.89 9.15 -3.82
CA GLU A 96 -8.42 8.42 -2.68
C GLU A 96 -8.86 7.02 -3.14
N ASP A 97 -8.74 6.04 -2.24
CA ASP A 97 -9.33 4.71 -2.44
C ASP A 97 -10.86 4.77 -2.28
N GLU A 98 -11.56 3.80 -2.85
CA GLU A 98 -13.00 3.64 -2.70
C GLU A 98 -13.32 2.25 -2.16
N ASN A 99 -14.33 2.14 -1.31
CA ASN A 99 -14.79 0.84 -0.82
C ASN A 99 -15.33 0.00 -1.97
N LEU A 100 -15.22 -1.32 -1.85
CA LEU A 100 -15.90 -2.21 -2.78
C LEU A 100 -17.41 -2.08 -2.61
N THR A 101 -18.14 -2.19 -3.72
CA THR A 101 -19.61 -2.19 -3.73
C THR A 101 -20.17 -3.56 -4.12
N GLU A 102 -19.29 -4.49 -4.45
CA GLU A 102 -19.58 -5.86 -4.88
C GLU A 102 -18.47 -6.75 -4.33
N LEU A 103 -18.65 -8.07 -4.46
CA LEU A 103 -17.61 -9.03 -4.08
C LEU A 103 -16.28 -8.73 -4.81
N PRO A 104 -15.13 -9.00 -4.17
CA PRO A 104 -13.81 -8.77 -4.77
C PRO A 104 -13.65 -9.32 -6.20
N ALA A 105 -14.26 -10.47 -6.51
CA ALA A 105 -14.23 -11.09 -7.83
C ALA A 105 -15.04 -10.32 -8.90
N ASP A 106 -16.05 -9.56 -8.48
CA ASP A 106 -16.98 -8.84 -9.37
C ASP A 106 -16.63 -7.35 -9.50
N MET A 107 -15.87 -6.79 -8.54
CA MET A 107 -15.42 -5.40 -8.58
C MET A 107 -14.74 -4.98 -9.91
N PRO A 108 -13.92 -5.82 -10.58
CA PRO A 108 -13.35 -5.45 -11.88
C PRO A 108 -14.41 -5.08 -12.93
N ALA A 109 -15.57 -5.73 -12.94
CA ALA A 109 -16.66 -5.43 -13.86
C ALA A 109 -17.34 -4.09 -13.52
N VAL A 110 -17.50 -3.78 -12.22
CA VAL A 110 -18.02 -2.50 -11.73
C VAL A 110 -17.12 -1.35 -12.19
N LEU A 111 -15.80 -1.49 -12.02
CA LEU A 111 -14.83 -0.48 -12.47
C LEU A 111 -14.82 -0.34 -14.00
N ALA A 112 -14.87 -1.46 -14.73
CA ALA A 112 -14.88 -1.46 -16.18
C ALA A 112 -16.10 -0.71 -16.76
N ALA A 113 -17.27 -0.81 -16.12
CA ALA A 113 -18.46 -0.05 -16.50
C ALA A 113 -18.26 1.48 -16.41
N ARG A 114 -17.31 1.94 -15.58
CA ARG A 114 -16.91 3.36 -15.45
C ARG A 114 -15.70 3.72 -16.32
N GLY A 115 -15.19 2.77 -17.12
CA GLY A 115 -13.96 2.92 -17.90
C GLY A 115 -12.70 2.99 -17.03
N LEU A 116 -12.72 2.30 -15.88
CA LEU A 116 -11.63 2.18 -14.92
C LEU A 116 -11.25 0.70 -14.75
N ARG A 117 -10.15 0.43 -14.07
CA ARG A 117 -9.75 -0.93 -13.67
C ARG A 117 -9.12 -0.93 -12.28
N MET A 118 -9.01 -2.12 -11.69
CA MET A 118 -8.15 -2.33 -10.52
C MET A 118 -6.70 -1.96 -10.89
N PRO A 119 -5.93 -1.37 -9.96
CA PRO A 119 -4.49 -1.24 -10.14
C PRO A 119 -3.86 -2.63 -10.09
N SER A 120 -2.71 -2.83 -10.73
CA SER A 120 -1.85 -3.98 -10.43
C SER A 120 -1.10 -3.77 -9.10
N SER A 121 -0.61 -4.84 -8.48
CA SER A 121 0.26 -4.73 -7.29
C SER A 121 1.50 -3.88 -7.56
N ASP A 122 2.10 -4.00 -8.74
CA ASP A 122 3.26 -3.19 -9.11
C ASP A 122 2.91 -1.69 -9.22
N GLU A 123 1.74 -1.35 -9.78
CA GLU A 123 1.26 0.03 -9.84
C GLU A 123 0.94 0.59 -8.46
N TRP A 124 0.33 -0.20 -7.57
CA TRP A 124 0.05 0.19 -6.19
C TRP A 124 1.35 0.44 -5.41
N GLU A 125 2.30 -0.48 -5.51
CA GLU A 125 3.61 -0.40 -4.85
C GLU A 125 4.40 0.80 -5.36
N HIS A 126 4.43 1.02 -6.68
CA HIS A 126 5.06 2.20 -7.28
C HIS A 126 4.39 3.49 -6.81
N ALA A 127 3.06 3.52 -6.73
CA ALA A 127 2.32 4.68 -6.26
C ALA A 127 2.56 5.01 -4.77
N CYS A 128 2.80 3.98 -3.95
CA CYS A 128 3.10 4.10 -2.53
C CYS A 128 4.55 4.56 -2.29
N GLY A 129 5.52 3.87 -2.88
CA GLY A 129 6.95 4.11 -2.66
C GLY A 129 7.55 5.20 -3.53
N ALA A 130 7.03 5.42 -4.73
CA ALA A 130 7.54 6.37 -5.73
C ALA A 130 9.06 6.25 -5.94
N GLY A 131 9.59 5.02 -6.02
CA GLY A 131 11.01 4.73 -6.16
C GLY A 131 11.82 4.77 -4.86
N ALA A 132 11.19 4.97 -3.68
CA ALA A 132 11.87 4.82 -2.40
C ALA A 132 12.33 3.36 -2.21
N GLU A 133 13.59 3.19 -1.80
CA GLU A 133 14.20 1.89 -1.52
C GLU A 133 14.11 1.49 -0.03
N THR A 134 13.34 2.25 0.75
CA THR A 134 13.16 2.08 2.19
C THR A 134 11.91 1.28 2.51
N LEU A 135 11.87 0.70 3.73
CA LEU A 135 10.77 -0.17 4.18
C LEU A 135 9.40 0.54 4.11
N PHE A 136 9.36 1.78 4.56
CA PHE A 136 8.23 2.69 4.43
C PHE A 136 8.59 3.83 3.49
N ARG A 137 7.58 4.52 2.94
CA ARG A 137 7.81 5.67 2.05
C ARG A 137 8.53 6.86 2.72
N TRP A 138 8.61 6.87 4.05
CA TRP A 138 9.29 7.87 4.87
C TRP A 138 10.62 7.41 5.46
N GLY A 139 11.05 6.16 5.22
CA GLY A 139 12.29 5.61 5.79
C GLY A 139 12.17 4.16 6.25
N ASN A 140 13.20 3.67 6.92
CA ASN A 140 13.26 2.29 7.44
C ASN A 140 12.70 2.14 8.86
N ASP A 141 12.44 3.26 9.53
CA ASP A 141 12.02 3.30 10.91
C ASP A 141 10.51 3.59 11.02
N CYS A 142 9.92 3.10 12.10
CA CYS A 142 8.55 3.40 12.51
C CYS A 142 8.53 3.77 14.00
N PRO A 143 7.52 4.52 14.46
CA PRO A 143 7.32 4.78 15.89
C PRO A 143 7.06 3.48 16.67
N LEU A 144 7.92 3.15 17.63
CA LEU A 144 7.77 1.94 18.48
C LEU A 144 7.22 2.26 19.89
N ASP A 145 6.69 3.47 20.07
CA ASP A 145 6.01 3.95 21.28
C ASP A 145 4.48 4.05 21.09
N ARG A 146 3.99 3.76 19.87
CA ARG A 146 2.59 3.87 19.47
C ARG A 146 2.32 3.00 18.23
N ILE A 147 1.05 2.73 18.00
CA ILE A 147 0.54 2.03 16.83
C ILE A 147 0.14 3.03 15.72
N PRO A 148 0.06 2.61 14.45
CA PRO A 148 -0.35 3.50 13.36
C PRO A 148 -1.82 3.94 13.43
N TYR A 149 -2.70 3.12 14.02
CA TYR A 149 -4.12 3.41 14.07
C TYR A 149 -4.41 4.56 15.05
N GLY A 150 -5.13 5.57 14.58
CA GLY A 150 -5.50 6.74 15.38
C GLY A 150 -4.36 7.75 15.62
N ASP A 151 -3.12 7.46 15.21
CA ASP A 151 -2.02 8.43 15.31
C ASP A 151 -2.08 9.45 14.17
N ARG A 152 -2.70 10.59 14.45
CA ARG A 152 -2.84 11.71 13.49
C ARG A 152 -1.55 12.50 13.26
N THR A 153 -0.49 12.22 14.01
CA THR A 153 0.80 12.92 13.93
C THR A 153 1.89 12.06 13.31
N GLY A 154 1.61 10.78 13.08
CA GLY A 154 2.55 9.83 12.55
C GLY A 154 2.87 10.06 11.07
N PRO A 155 3.99 9.49 10.59
CA PRO A 155 4.48 9.70 9.23
C PRO A 155 3.55 9.13 8.14
N GLN A 156 2.73 8.12 8.47
CA GLN A 156 1.72 7.52 7.60
C GLN A 156 0.61 8.48 7.17
N ASN A 157 0.48 9.65 7.82
CA ASN A 157 -0.45 10.69 7.39
C ASN A 157 0.07 11.53 6.22
N GLN A 158 1.37 11.42 5.90
CA GLN A 158 1.96 12.13 4.77
C GLN A 158 1.56 11.48 3.45
N LEU A 159 1.25 12.32 2.46
CA LEU A 159 0.98 11.88 1.09
C LEU A 159 2.23 11.21 0.50
N SER A 160 2.04 10.24 -0.42
CA SER A 160 3.15 9.71 -1.21
C SER A 160 3.81 10.81 -2.05
N ALA A 161 4.96 10.52 -2.66
CA ALA A 161 5.61 11.51 -3.52
C ALA A 161 4.76 11.90 -4.73
N PHE A 162 3.83 11.04 -5.18
CA PHE A 162 2.83 11.38 -6.20
C PHE A 162 1.58 12.09 -5.64
N GLY A 163 1.58 12.40 -4.35
CA GLY A 163 0.54 13.11 -3.64
C GLY A 163 -0.62 12.22 -3.17
N LEU A 164 -0.53 10.89 -3.21
CA LEU A 164 -1.65 10.02 -2.82
C LEU A 164 -1.74 9.84 -1.30
N ARG A 165 -2.96 9.73 -0.77
CA ARG A 165 -3.20 9.21 0.58
C ARG A 165 -3.32 7.68 0.48
N ILE A 166 -2.20 6.99 0.67
CA ILE A 166 -2.02 5.54 0.43
C ILE A 166 -1.22 4.93 1.58
N ALA A 167 -1.49 3.67 1.93
CA ALA A 167 -0.83 2.97 3.04
C ALA A 167 -0.79 3.85 4.32
N TYR A 168 -1.97 4.31 4.75
CA TYR A 168 -2.11 5.33 5.79
C TYR A 168 -2.85 4.84 7.03
N ASP A 169 -3.55 3.71 6.95
CA ASP A 169 -4.39 3.15 8.01
C ASP A 169 -4.46 1.63 7.88
N THR A 170 -4.22 0.90 8.96
CA THR A 170 -4.19 -0.57 8.98
C THR A 170 -5.56 -1.19 8.73
N TYR A 171 -6.65 -0.44 8.92
CA TYR A 171 -8.01 -0.86 8.57
C TYR A 171 -8.36 -0.59 7.10
N ARG A 172 -7.43 -0.04 6.31
CA ARG A 172 -7.65 0.28 4.89
C ARG A 172 -6.86 -0.68 4.02
N THR A 173 -7.45 -1.85 3.84
CA THR A 173 -6.92 -2.91 2.98
C THR A 173 -7.31 -2.65 1.53
N GLU A 174 -6.34 -2.28 0.70
CA GLU A 174 -6.53 -1.99 -0.72
C GLU A 174 -6.28 -3.26 -1.57
N LEU A 175 -7.28 -3.65 -2.35
CA LEU A 175 -7.23 -4.74 -3.33
C LEU A 175 -6.71 -4.25 -4.68
N THR A 176 -6.02 -5.15 -5.37
CA THR A 176 -5.45 -4.94 -6.70
C THR A 176 -6.02 -5.98 -7.67
N SER A 177 -5.53 -6.00 -8.91
CA SER A 177 -5.84 -7.06 -9.86
C SER A 177 -5.16 -8.39 -9.53
N ASP A 178 -4.22 -8.42 -8.58
CA ASP A 178 -3.63 -9.65 -8.05
C ASP A 178 -4.45 -10.12 -6.85
N ALA A 179 -5.13 -11.27 -7.00
CA ALA A 179 -5.95 -11.85 -5.94
C ALA A 179 -5.14 -12.65 -4.91
N THR A 180 -3.82 -12.74 -5.06
CA THR A 180 -2.93 -13.51 -4.16
C THR A 180 -2.33 -12.66 -3.03
N ALA A 181 -2.61 -11.35 -3.04
CA ALA A 181 -2.01 -10.37 -2.15
C ALA A 181 -2.95 -9.18 -1.94
N VAL A 182 -2.87 -8.57 -0.76
CA VAL A 182 -3.49 -7.26 -0.48
C VAL A 182 -2.45 -6.28 0.03
N HIS A 183 -2.81 -4.99 0.06
CA HIS A 183 -1.86 -3.92 0.35
C HIS A 183 -2.42 -2.87 1.31
N GLY A 184 -1.52 -2.11 1.95
CA GLY A 184 -1.83 -0.96 2.79
C GLY A 184 -2.33 -1.30 4.19
N GLY A 185 -3.29 -2.22 4.30
CA GLY A 185 -3.90 -2.63 5.55
C GLY A 185 -3.96 -4.15 5.71
N ASP A 186 -4.25 -4.57 6.93
CA ASP A 186 -4.47 -5.95 7.35
C ASP A 186 -5.82 -6.11 8.06
N GLY A 187 -6.80 -5.27 7.71
CA GLY A 187 -8.10 -5.22 8.39
C GLY A 187 -8.01 -4.79 9.85
N GLY A 188 -6.87 -4.21 10.27
CA GLY A 188 -6.61 -3.81 11.63
C GLY A 188 -6.19 -4.95 12.55
N GLU A 189 -5.98 -6.17 12.03
CA GLU A 189 -5.61 -7.36 12.79
C GLU A 189 -4.41 -7.10 13.71
N SER A 190 -3.33 -6.54 13.17
CA SER A 190 -2.13 -6.29 13.95
C SER A 190 -2.36 -5.34 15.13
N VAL A 191 -3.27 -4.38 14.96
CA VAL A 191 -3.61 -3.38 15.97
C VAL A 191 -4.59 -3.92 17.01
N CYS A 192 -5.66 -4.60 16.58
CA CYS A 192 -6.71 -5.08 17.49
C CYS A 192 -6.32 -6.41 18.16
N GLY A 193 -5.48 -7.21 17.51
CA GLY A 193 -4.96 -8.48 17.99
C GLY A 193 -3.88 -8.34 19.07
N GLY A 194 -3.35 -7.13 19.29
CA GLY A 194 -2.36 -6.87 20.34
C GLY A 194 -0.93 -7.23 19.95
N TYR A 195 -0.59 -7.14 18.66
CA TYR A 195 0.78 -7.32 18.20
C TYR A 195 1.68 -6.22 18.77
N GLY A 196 3.00 -6.44 18.80
CA GLY A 196 3.96 -5.37 19.04
C GLY A 196 3.89 -4.28 17.98
N HIS A 197 4.53 -3.15 18.26
CA HIS A 197 4.44 -1.98 17.39
C HIS A 197 5.05 -2.25 16.01
N MET A 198 6.20 -2.92 15.94
CA MET A 198 6.89 -3.19 14.68
C MET A 198 5.97 -3.96 13.70
N PRO A 199 5.41 -5.14 14.05
CA PRO A 199 4.39 -5.78 13.22
C PRO A 199 3.19 -4.89 12.89
N ALA A 200 2.70 -4.08 13.83
CA ALA A 200 1.55 -3.20 13.61
C ALA A 200 1.78 -2.15 12.51
N TRP A 201 3.02 -1.75 12.26
CA TRP A 201 3.35 -0.83 11.16
C TRP A 201 3.55 -1.51 9.80
N LEU A 202 3.85 -2.81 9.76
CA LEU A 202 4.22 -3.53 8.52
C LEU A 202 3.19 -3.52 7.39
N PRO A 203 1.87 -3.53 7.63
CA PRO A 203 0.88 -3.41 6.55
C PRO A 203 1.09 -2.15 5.69
N LEU A 204 1.67 -1.10 6.28
CA LEU A 204 1.91 0.19 5.63
C LEU A 204 3.25 0.26 4.89
N ALA A 205 4.04 -0.82 4.87
CA ALA A 205 5.30 -0.89 4.14
C ALA A 205 5.06 -0.80 2.62
N THR A 206 6.00 -0.19 1.89
CA THR A 206 5.86 0.08 0.45
C THR A 206 5.67 -1.20 -0.35
N ALA A 207 6.45 -2.23 -0.02
CA ALA A 207 6.45 -3.53 -0.68
C ALA A 207 5.56 -4.58 0.01
N ASN A 208 4.68 -4.20 0.96
CA ASN A 208 3.81 -5.15 1.64
C ASN A 208 2.85 -5.81 0.63
N ARG A 209 2.58 -7.12 0.78
CA ARG A 209 1.71 -7.91 -0.11
C ARG A 209 0.78 -8.90 0.61
N ASN A 210 0.54 -8.72 1.91
CA ASN A 210 -0.13 -9.66 2.83
C ASN A 210 -0.95 -10.81 2.16
N PRO A 211 -0.35 -12.01 1.96
CA PRO A 211 -1.04 -13.11 1.29
C PRO A 211 -2.10 -13.79 2.17
N SER A 212 -1.90 -13.83 3.50
CA SER A 212 -2.87 -14.42 4.43
C SER A 212 -4.19 -13.66 4.43
N MET A 213 -4.14 -12.32 4.35
CA MET A 213 -5.35 -11.52 4.22
C MET A 213 -6.03 -11.71 2.86
N ALA A 214 -5.28 -11.99 1.79
CA ALA A 214 -5.89 -12.34 0.51
C ALA A 214 -6.70 -13.65 0.60
N GLU A 215 -6.19 -14.67 1.29
CA GLU A 215 -6.93 -15.91 1.53
C GLU A 215 -8.25 -15.67 2.28
N PHE A 216 -8.26 -14.73 3.24
CA PHE A 216 -9.47 -14.32 3.94
C PHE A 216 -10.46 -13.59 3.01
N VAL A 217 -9.98 -12.55 2.31
CA VAL A 217 -10.78 -11.70 1.40
C VAL A 217 -11.49 -12.51 0.32
N TYR A 218 -10.79 -13.47 -0.28
CA TYR A 218 -11.32 -14.31 -1.37
C TYR A 218 -11.86 -15.66 -0.90
N GLY A 219 -11.83 -15.91 0.41
CA GLY A 219 -12.36 -17.11 1.06
C GLY A 219 -13.79 -16.91 1.56
N PRO A 220 -14.42 -17.99 2.08
CA PRO A 220 -15.79 -17.95 2.58
C PRO A 220 -15.97 -17.00 3.78
N ASP A 221 -14.91 -16.76 4.54
CA ASP A 221 -14.96 -15.90 5.73
C ASP A 221 -14.99 -14.40 5.39
N GLY A 222 -14.62 -14.02 4.16
CA GLY A 222 -14.59 -12.63 3.68
C GLY A 222 -15.80 -12.20 2.86
N GLU A 223 -16.71 -13.11 2.50
CA GLU A 223 -17.83 -12.84 1.58
C GLU A 223 -18.76 -11.71 2.08
N ASP A 224 -18.99 -11.63 3.40
CA ASP A 224 -19.87 -10.64 4.03
C ASP A 224 -19.15 -9.33 4.44
N LEU A 225 -17.86 -9.18 4.13
CA LEU A 225 -17.02 -8.05 4.54
C LEU A 225 -16.49 -7.23 3.36
N CYS A 226 -17.12 -7.34 2.18
CA CYS A 226 -16.65 -6.65 0.98
C CYS A 226 -16.52 -5.13 1.16
N GLU A 227 -17.43 -4.50 1.92
CA GLU A 227 -17.43 -3.05 2.19
C GLU A 227 -16.26 -2.59 3.09
N ASP A 228 -15.61 -3.52 3.79
CA ASP A 228 -14.44 -3.23 4.64
C ASP A 228 -13.14 -3.16 3.83
N PHE A 229 -13.15 -3.68 2.61
CA PHE A 229 -12.04 -3.58 1.67
C PHE A 229 -12.23 -2.40 0.72
N SER A 230 -11.12 -1.91 0.19
CA SER A 230 -11.13 -0.84 -0.81
C SER A 230 -10.31 -1.21 -2.03
N THR A 231 -10.41 -0.40 -3.06
CA THR A 231 -9.48 -0.43 -4.19
C THR A 231 -9.18 0.99 -4.63
N ARG A 232 -8.13 1.16 -5.42
CA ARG A 232 -7.71 2.45 -5.95
C ARG A 232 -7.78 2.44 -7.46
N PRO A 233 -8.94 2.77 -8.06
CA PRO A 233 -9.16 2.63 -9.48
C PRO A 233 -8.13 3.40 -10.30
N VAL A 234 -7.74 2.83 -11.43
CA VAL A 234 -6.84 3.47 -12.38
C VAL A 234 -7.43 3.54 -13.77
N LEU A 235 -6.95 4.52 -14.52
CA LEU A 235 -7.16 4.67 -15.96
C LEU A 235 -5.79 4.66 -16.65
N THR A 236 -5.61 3.79 -17.63
CA THR A 236 -4.37 3.75 -18.44
C THR A 236 -4.42 4.84 -19.50
N LEU A 237 -3.30 5.58 -19.65
CA LEU A 237 -3.14 6.66 -20.62
C LEU A 237 -2.63 6.17 -21.99
#